data_AF-A0A1D2QMD1-F1
#
_entry.id   AF-A0A1D2QMD1-F1
#
_cell.length_a   1.000
_cell.length_b   1.000
_cell.length_c   1.000
_cell.angle_alpha   90.00
_cell.angle_beta   90.00
_cell.angle_gamma   90.00
#
_symmetry.space_group_name_H-M   'P 1'
#
loop_
_entity.id
_entity.type
_entity.pdbx_description
1 polymer ?
#
loop_
_entity_poly.entity_id
_entity_poly.type
_entity_poly.pdbx_seq_one_letter_code
_entity_poly.pdbx_strand_id
1 'polypeptide(L)'
;MAMGHVVLKEFHLADSDNSPSEYFDDYSRMYTDMPFLVMLEEKDGAYVPSRTLRASDLTPLAGEENAEWKPVLLDENTDEIAIPSGTIGSRWDKSGRWNLELKNVVSGEEIWPCKSLVQKHDDVLSVAFPYFGNQENEQEIFQHTDHNSILNRHVPVRKVSTKDGDVYVATVFDLMMANYGVDQGLGGDNVATSFDDDIPYTPAWQEKITGVSRDKVITVAREFADKTRGKSMVILGAAVNHWYHMDMIYRGIINLLMMCGCIGKSGGGWSHYVGQEKLRPQTGWQPLAFGLDWHRPPRHMNSTSFFYNHSNQWRYEKLDVKEILSPLADQEKWEKYSLIDCNVRSERMGWLPSAPQLQENPLELSKQAKQAGQSSAEYVVDRLKNDSLHFSCEDPDEPRNFPRNLFIWRSNILGSSGKGHEYTCSE
;
A
#
# COMPACT_ATOMS: atom_id res chain seq x y z
N MET A 1 -0.70 13.70 8.82
CA MET A 1 -1.79 14.17 7.94
C MET A 1 -1.89 15.70 7.93
N ALA A 2 -2.18 16.38 9.04
CA ALA A 2 -2.32 17.85 9.06
C ALA A 2 -1.14 18.66 8.50
N MET A 3 0.11 18.24 8.77
CA MET A 3 1.26 18.88 8.13
C MET A 3 1.22 18.76 6.59
N GLY A 4 0.77 17.62 6.07
CA GLY A 4 0.61 17.42 4.63
C GLY A 4 -0.52 18.26 4.05
N HIS A 5 -1.60 18.51 4.80
CA HIS A 5 -2.66 19.44 4.39
C HIS A 5 -2.09 20.85 4.18
N VAL A 6 -1.32 21.36 5.14
CA VAL A 6 -0.66 22.67 5.03
C VAL A 6 0.28 22.71 3.83
N VAL A 7 1.12 21.69 3.65
CA VAL A 7 2.07 21.63 2.52
C VAL A 7 1.36 21.58 1.17
N LEU A 8 0.29 20.79 1.04
CA LEU A 8 -0.50 20.72 -0.19
C LEU A 8 -1.17 22.07 -0.50
N LYS A 9 -1.77 22.70 0.52
CA LYS A 9 -2.46 23.99 0.37
C LYS A 9 -1.51 25.12 -0.02
N GLU A 10 -0.32 25.21 0.58
CA GLU A 10 0.57 26.37 0.40
C GLU A 10 1.64 26.18 -0.68
N PHE A 11 2.03 24.94 -0.99
CA PHE A 11 3.17 24.67 -1.89
C PHE A 11 2.79 23.86 -3.14
N HIS A 12 1.58 23.32 -3.23
CA HIS A 12 1.11 22.56 -4.40
C HIS A 12 -0.13 23.15 -5.06
N LEU A 13 -1.01 23.80 -4.30
CA LEU A 13 -2.17 24.50 -4.85
C LEU A 13 -1.76 25.87 -5.38
N ALA A 14 -2.20 26.19 -6.59
CA ALA A 14 -2.15 27.56 -7.11
C ALA A 14 -3.45 28.27 -6.71
N ASP A 15 -3.35 29.34 -5.92
CA ASP A 15 -4.48 30.22 -5.59
C ASP A 15 -4.03 31.69 -5.56
N SER A 16 -4.90 32.60 -5.10
CA SER A 16 -4.59 34.03 -5.06
C SER A 16 -3.42 34.39 -4.14
N ASP A 17 -3.17 33.54 -3.13
CA ASP A 17 -2.25 33.85 -2.04
C ASP A 17 -0.94 33.04 -2.16
N ASN A 18 -0.95 31.94 -2.92
CA ASN A 18 0.17 31.02 -3.04
C ASN A 18 0.51 30.65 -4.49
N SER A 19 1.80 30.51 -4.76
CA SER A 19 2.32 29.94 -6.01
C SER A 19 2.95 28.58 -5.73
N PRO A 20 2.62 27.53 -6.50
CA PRO A 20 3.21 26.21 -6.31
C PRO A 20 4.74 26.24 -6.41
N SER A 21 5.40 25.42 -5.61
CA SER A 21 6.84 25.21 -5.69
C SER A 21 7.17 24.42 -6.96
N GLU A 22 7.85 25.06 -7.92
CA GLU A 22 8.33 24.42 -9.16
C GLU A 22 9.12 23.12 -8.87
N TYR A 23 10.00 23.15 -7.87
CA TYR A 23 10.77 21.97 -7.48
C TYR A 23 9.89 20.81 -6.98
N PHE A 24 8.83 21.11 -6.21
CA PHE A 24 7.93 20.07 -5.72
C PHE A 24 7.01 19.55 -6.82
N ASP A 25 6.57 20.43 -7.72
CA ASP A 25 5.77 20.05 -8.89
C ASP A 25 6.53 19.08 -9.79
N ASP A 26 7.73 19.45 -10.23
CA ASP A 26 8.62 18.60 -11.04
C ASP A 26 8.89 17.27 -10.37
N TYR A 27 9.25 17.30 -9.08
CA TYR A 27 9.53 16.09 -8.32
C TYR A 27 8.33 15.15 -8.30
N SER A 28 7.14 15.68 -7.99
CA SER A 28 5.91 14.90 -7.89
C SER A 28 5.51 14.27 -9.23
N ARG A 29 5.70 14.99 -10.34
CA ARG A 29 5.41 14.48 -11.69
C ARG A 29 6.36 13.38 -12.12
N MET A 30 7.63 13.46 -11.75
CA MET A 30 8.67 12.52 -12.21
C MET A 30 8.81 11.27 -11.34
N TYR A 31 8.69 11.42 -10.02
CA TYR A 31 9.17 10.40 -9.07
C TYR A 31 8.06 9.78 -8.21
N THR A 32 6.79 10.08 -8.51
CA THR A 32 5.65 9.54 -7.77
C THR A 32 4.60 8.99 -8.72
N ASP A 33 3.61 8.32 -8.16
CA ASP A 33 2.42 7.86 -8.87
C ASP A 33 1.33 8.93 -8.98
N MET A 34 1.56 10.15 -8.47
CA MET A 34 0.59 11.25 -8.47
C MET A 34 -0.08 11.53 -9.84
N PRO A 35 0.62 11.48 -10.99
CA PRO A 35 0.01 11.71 -12.31
C PRO A 35 -0.79 10.52 -12.87
N PHE A 36 -0.71 9.33 -12.26
CA PHE A 36 -1.36 8.14 -12.82
C PHE A 36 -2.88 8.20 -12.64
N LEU A 37 -3.60 7.65 -13.62
CA LEU A 37 -5.05 7.66 -13.67
C LEU A 37 -5.64 6.49 -12.87
N VAL A 38 -6.57 6.80 -11.98
CA VAL A 38 -7.33 5.83 -11.17
C VAL A 38 -8.77 5.82 -11.66
N MET A 39 -9.31 4.61 -11.88
CA MET A 39 -10.70 4.43 -12.29
C MET A 39 -11.64 4.67 -11.10
N LEU A 40 -12.76 5.32 -11.36
CA LEU A 40 -13.84 5.53 -10.40
C LEU A 40 -15.01 4.61 -10.73
N GLU A 41 -15.49 3.89 -9.73
CA GLU A 41 -16.66 3.01 -9.85
C GLU A 41 -17.85 3.62 -9.11
N GLU A 42 -19.03 3.59 -9.72
CA GLU A 42 -20.26 4.00 -9.07
C GLU A 42 -20.71 2.94 -8.07
N LYS A 43 -20.93 3.35 -6.82
CA LYS A 43 -21.41 2.51 -5.73
C LYS A 43 -22.32 3.31 -4.82
N ASP A 44 -23.55 2.81 -4.63
CA ASP A 44 -24.53 3.37 -3.69
C ASP A 44 -24.80 4.89 -3.88
N GLY A 45 -24.79 5.37 -5.13
CA GLY A 45 -25.02 6.78 -5.47
C GLY A 45 -23.82 7.71 -5.28
N ALA A 46 -22.63 7.17 -5.00
CA ALA A 46 -21.37 7.90 -4.97
C ALA A 46 -20.31 7.20 -5.84
N TYR A 47 -19.20 7.88 -6.14
CA TYR A 47 -18.07 7.26 -6.82
C TYR A 47 -17.00 6.82 -5.81
N VAL A 48 -16.37 5.67 -6.03
CA VAL A 48 -15.29 5.16 -5.18
C VAL A 48 -14.04 4.92 -6.04
N PRO A 49 -12.84 5.33 -5.58
CA PRO A 49 -11.61 4.99 -6.28
C PRO A 49 -11.37 3.47 -6.26
N SER A 50 -11.11 2.90 -7.43
CA SER A 50 -10.89 1.46 -7.61
C SER A 50 -9.40 1.18 -7.90
N ARG A 51 -9.10 0.50 -9.02
CA ARG A 51 -7.74 0.25 -9.48
C ARG A 51 -7.24 1.36 -10.41
N THR A 52 -5.92 1.45 -10.53
CA THR A 52 -5.25 2.26 -11.56
C THR A 52 -5.69 1.78 -12.96
N LEU A 53 -5.96 2.73 -13.86
CA LEU A 53 -6.20 2.46 -15.27
C LEU A 53 -4.91 1.91 -15.89
N ARG A 54 -5.04 0.85 -16.70
CA ARG A 54 -3.91 0.15 -17.31
C ARG A 54 -4.01 0.18 -18.82
N ALA A 55 -2.87 0.03 -19.50
CA ALA A 55 -2.81 -0.03 -20.95
C ALA A 55 -3.75 -1.11 -21.54
N SER A 56 -3.90 -2.25 -20.85
CA SER A 56 -4.80 -3.34 -21.24
C SER A 56 -6.30 -2.99 -21.24
N ASP A 57 -6.68 -1.86 -20.65
CA ASP A 57 -8.06 -1.37 -20.63
C ASP A 57 -8.39 -0.55 -21.88
N LEU A 58 -7.36 -0.06 -22.59
CA LEU A 58 -7.48 0.86 -23.70
C LEU A 58 -7.15 0.14 -25.01
N THR A 59 -8.12 0.01 -25.90
CA THR A 59 -7.94 -0.70 -27.18
C THR A 59 -6.69 -0.26 -27.97
N PRO A 60 -6.32 1.03 -28.05
CA PRO A 60 -5.10 1.45 -28.75
C PRO A 60 -3.79 0.96 -28.10
N LEU A 61 -3.81 0.65 -26.80
CA LEU A 61 -2.62 0.34 -26.00
C LEU A 61 -2.57 -1.14 -25.55
N ALA A 62 -3.66 -1.89 -25.71
CA ALA A 62 -3.78 -3.27 -25.23
C ALA A 62 -2.83 -4.26 -25.92
N GLY A 63 -2.24 -3.88 -27.07
CA GLY A 63 -1.25 -4.69 -27.79
C GLY A 63 0.16 -4.66 -27.18
N GLU A 64 0.41 -3.79 -26.19
CA GLU A 64 1.71 -3.71 -25.53
C GLU A 64 2.03 -4.95 -24.69
N GLU A 65 3.29 -5.38 -24.70
CA GLU A 65 3.73 -6.52 -23.87
C GLU A 65 3.51 -6.20 -22.38
N ASN A 66 2.87 -7.11 -21.65
CA ASN A 66 2.46 -6.91 -20.25
C ASN A 66 1.61 -5.64 -20.03
N ALA A 67 0.73 -5.28 -20.98
CA ALA A 67 -0.14 -4.09 -20.89
C ALA A 67 -0.98 -4.03 -19.60
N GLU A 68 -1.33 -5.17 -19.03
CA GLU A 68 -2.06 -5.31 -17.76
C GLU A 68 -1.20 -4.98 -16.52
N TRP A 69 0.08 -4.67 -16.71
CA TRP A 69 1.03 -4.24 -15.69
C TRP A 69 1.64 -2.85 -16.00
N LYS A 70 1.08 -2.15 -16.98
CA LYS A 70 1.50 -0.82 -17.42
C LYS A 70 0.39 0.20 -17.10
N PRO A 71 0.36 0.77 -15.88
CA PRO A 71 -0.56 1.87 -15.57
C PRO A 71 -0.28 3.08 -16.48
N VAL A 72 -1.30 3.90 -16.72
CA VAL A 72 -1.24 5.02 -17.67
C VAL A 72 -1.45 6.38 -17.00
N LEU A 73 -1.01 7.43 -17.69
CA LEU A 73 -1.18 8.83 -17.29
C LEU A 73 -1.55 9.69 -18.50
N LEU A 74 -1.93 10.94 -18.26
CA LEU A 74 -2.17 11.93 -19.31
C LEU A 74 -0.88 12.71 -19.58
N ASP A 75 -0.45 12.77 -20.85
CA ASP A 75 0.65 13.64 -21.26
C ASP A 75 0.14 15.07 -21.47
N GLU A 76 0.69 16.01 -20.73
CA GLU A 76 0.27 17.42 -20.76
C GLU A 76 0.64 18.11 -22.08
N ASN A 77 1.68 17.63 -22.77
CA ASN A 77 2.13 18.19 -24.05
C ASN A 77 1.12 17.94 -25.17
N THR A 78 0.48 16.78 -25.17
CA THR A 78 -0.40 16.30 -26.24
C THR A 78 -1.87 16.21 -25.83
N ASP A 79 -2.15 16.22 -24.54
CA ASP A 79 -3.45 15.89 -23.94
C ASP A 79 -3.93 14.45 -24.25
N GLU A 80 -2.98 13.55 -24.54
CA GLU A 80 -3.26 12.14 -24.84
C GLU A 80 -2.85 11.22 -23.68
N ILE A 81 -3.51 10.06 -23.58
CA ILE A 81 -3.12 9.03 -22.61
C ILE A 81 -1.86 8.34 -23.10
N ALA A 82 -0.86 8.25 -22.23
CA ALA A 82 0.44 7.66 -22.51
C ALA A 82 0.80 6.56 -21.49
N ILE A 83 1.64 5.63 -21.94
CA ILE A 83 2.33 4.68 -21.07
C ILE A 83 3.71 5.26 -20.76
N PRO A 84 3.99 5.71 -19.53
CA PRO A 84 5.32 6.18 -19.18
C PRO A 84 6.30 5.01 -19.08
N SER A 85 7.58 5.31 -19.33
CA SER A 85 8.66 4.38 -18.99
C SER A 85 8.73 4.12 -17.48
N GLY A 86 9.26 2.97 -17.09
CA GLY A 86 9.52 2.64 -15.67
C GLY A 86 8.41 1.86 -14.96
N THR A 87 7.26 1.66 -15.59
CA THR A 87 6.20 0.79 -15.05
C THR A 87 6.65 -0.66 -14.91
N ILE A 88 6.03 -1.42 -13.99
CA ILE A 88 6.49 -2.78 -13.67
C ILE A 88 6.38 -3.75 -14.85
N GLY A 89 5.42 -3.52 -15.77
CA GLY A 89 5.32 -4.29 -17.02
C GLY A 89 6.58 -4.21 -17.90
N SER A 90 7.31 -3.09 -17.87
CA SER A 90 8.56 -2.90 -18.61
C SER A 90 9.77 -3.57 -17.97
N ARG A 91 9.67 -4.05 -16.72
CA ARG A 91 10.79 -4.70 -16.03
C ARG A 91 11.15 -6.04 -16.65
N TRP A 92 10.17 -6.76 -17.17
CA TRP A 92 10.30 -8.14 -17.64
C TRP A 92 10.13 -8.31 -19.15
N ASP A 93 9.70 -7.26 -19.86
CA ASP A 93 9.52 -7.25 -21.34
C ASP A 93 10.84 -7.13 -22.12
N LYS A 94 11.99 -7.06 -21.41
CA LYS A 94 13.35 -6.95 -21.99
C LYS A 94 13.57 -5.74 -22.89
N SER A 95 12.68 -4.74 -22.87
CA SER A 95 12.74 -3.58 -23.76
C SER A 95 13.79 -2.53 -23.38
N GLY A 96 14.33 -2.60 -22.16
CA GLY A 96 15.22 -1.56 -21.62
C GLY A 96 14.48 -0.30 -21.14
N ARG A 97 13.15 -0.26 -21.21
CA ARG A 97 12.31 0.88 -20.80
C ARG A 97 11.93 0.88 -19.31
N TRP A 98 12.55 0.03 -18.50
CA TRP A 98 12.41 0.06 -17.05
C TRP A 98 13.35 1.08 -16.42
N ASN A 99 13.04 2.36 -16.64
CA ASN A 99 13.75 3.53 -16.16
C ASN A 99 12.77 4.71 -15.97
N LEU A 100 13.20 5.80 -15.34
CA LEU A 100 12.35 6.97 -15.08
C LEU A 100 12.57 8.09 -16.10
N GLU A 101 13.01 7.78 -17.32
CA GLU A 101 13.00 8.77 -18.41
C GLU A 101 11.54 9.12 -18.73
N LEU A 102 11.27 10.41 -18.93
CA LEU A 102 9.94 10.90 -19.29
C LEU A 102 9.65 10.65 -20.76
N LYS A 103 9.48 9.37 -21.12
CA LYS A 103 9.17 8.94 -22.49
C LYS A 103 7.95 8.05 -22.54
N ASN A 104 7.15 8.24 -23.58
CA ASN A 104 6.09 7.33 -23.94
C ASN A 104 6.68 6.00 -24.46
N VAL A 105 6.27 4.88 -23.89
CA VAL A 105 6.73 3.53 -24.27
C VAL A 105 6.36 3.17 -25.72
N VAL A 106 5.25 3.70 -26.24
CA VAL A 106 4.73 3.39 -27.58
C VAL A 106 5.43 4.21 -28.65
N SER A 107 5.46 5.54 -28.51
CA SER A 107 6.04 6.43 -29.52
C SER A 107 7.54 6.67 -29.34
N GLY A 108 8.07 6.54 -28.13
CA GLY A 108 9.45 6.92 -27.79
C GLY A 108 9.66 8.42 -27.56
N GLU A 109 8.63 9.24 -27.78
CA GLU A 109 8.66 10.69 -27.62
C GLU A 109 8.67 11.11 -26.14
N GLU A 110 9.19 12.32 -25.89
CA GLU A 110 9.16 12.93 -24.57
C GLU A 110 7.72 13.25 -24.15
N ILE A 111 7.41 12.99 -22.87
CA ILE A 111 6.12 13.31 -22.26
C ILE A 111 6.31 14.23 -21.06
N TRP A 112 5.28 14.99 -20.73
CA TRP A 112 5.22 15.71 -19.46
C TRP A 112 3.98 15.25 -18.68
N PRO A 113 4.13 14.45 -17.60
CA PRO A 113 2.99 13.92 -16.87
C PRO A 113 2.08 15.01 -16.32
N CYS A 114 0.80 14.99 -16.71
CA CYS A 114 -0.23 15.87 -16.16
C CYS A 114 -0.56 15.45 -14.72
N LYS A 115 -0.21 16.29 -13.74
CA LYS A 115 -0.41 15.99 -12.32
C LYS A 115 -1.88 16.09 -11.88
N SER A 116 -2.62 17.08 -12.37
CA SER A 116 -3.99 17.40 -11.94
C SER A 116 -4.90 17.65 -13.13
N LEU A 117 -6.13 17.16 -13.03
CA LEU A 117 -7.19 17.37 -14.02
C LEU A 117 -8.02 18.62 -13.73
N VAL A 118 -7.74 19.40 -12.69
CA VAL A 118 -8.60 20.55 -12.32
C VAL A 118 -8.83 21.56 -13.46
N GLN A 119 -7.86 21.74 -14.37
CA GLN A 119 -7.98 22.59 -15.56
C GLN A 119 -8.30 21.82 -16.86
N LYS A 120 -8.46 20.49 -16.78
CA LYS A 120 -8.60 19.57 -17.91
C LYS A 120 -9.71 18.52 -17.69
N HIS A 121 -10.65 18.78 -16.79
CA HIS A 121 -11.71 17.84 -16.44
C HIS A 121 -12.91 18.00 -17.35
N ASP A 122 -13.61 16.89 -17.57
CA ASP A 122 -14.90 16.86 -18.28
C ASP A 122 -16.07 17.07 -17.30
N ASP A 123 -15.89 16.67 -16.04
CA ASP A 123 -16.91 16.75 -15.00
C ASP A 123 -16.26 16.82 -13.59
N VAL A 124 -17.07 17.10 -12.57
CA VAL A 124 -16.70 17.08 -11.17
C VAL A 124 -17.62 16.12 -10.42
N LEU A 125 -17.05 15.04 -9.89
CA LEU A 125 -17.83 13.99 -9.23
C LEU A 125 -17.65 14.01 -7.72
N SER A 126 -18.71 13.63 -6.99
CA SER A 126 -18.63 13.34 -5.57
C SER A 126 -18.02 11.96 -5.34
N VAL A 127 -16.80 11.92 -4.82
CA VAL A 127 -16.03 10.71 -4.53
C VAL A 127 -16.01 10.45 -3.03
N ALA A 128 -16.28 9.21 -2.65
CA ALA A 128 -16.38 8.76 -1.27
C ALA A 128 -15.01 8.30 -0.74
N PHE A 129 -14.61 8.83 0.42
CA PHE A 129 -13.37 8.46 1.11
C PHE A 129 -13.69 7.87 2.49
N PRO A 130 -13.04 6.77 2.89
CA PRO A 130 -13.25 6.20 4.22
C PRO A 130 -12.59 7.06 5.30
N TYR A 131 -13.27 7.19 6.42
CA TYR A 131 -12.79 7.91 7.60
C TYR A 131 -12.99 7.06 8.85
N PHE A 132 -11.91 6.96 9.64
CA PHE A 132 -11.88 6.13 10.85
C PHE A 132 -11.61 6.95 12.11
N GLY A 133 -11.27 8.24 11.99
CA GLY A 133 -11.02 9.10 13.15
C GLY A 133 -12.30 9.48 13.92
N ASN A 134 -13.45 8.95 13.50
CA ASN A 134 -14.71 9.01 14.22
C ASN A 134 -14.99 7.77 15.08
N GLN A 135 -14.20 6.71 14.94
CA GLN A 135 -14.37 5.52 15.75
C GLN A 135 -13.83 5.80 17.15
N GLU A 136 -14.70 5.58 18.15
CA GLU A 136 -14.29 5.63 19.54
C GLU A 136 -13.31 4.50 19.84
N ASN A 137 -12.21 4.84 20.53
CA ASN A 137 -11.23 3.86 20.96
C ASN A 137 -11.62 3.29 22.33
N GLU A 138 -11.34 2.01 22.57
CA GLU A 138 -11.56 1.39 23.89
C GLU A 138 -10.78 2.10 25.02
N GLN A 139 -9.65 2.74 24.69
CA GLN A 139 -8.86 3.53 25.63
C GLN A 139 -9.20 5.02 25.51
N GLU A 140 -9.78 5.59 26.58
CA GLU A 140 -10.22 7.00 26.68
C GLU A 140 -9.11 8.03 26.38
N ILE A 141 -7.84 7.63 26.44
CA ILE A 141 -6.72 8.52 26.12
C ILE A 141 -6.66 8.90 24.63
N PHE A 142 -7.26 8.11 23.74
CA PHE A 142 -7.34 8.43 22.32
C PHE A 142 -8.63 9.17 22.02
N GLN A 143 -8.48 10.39 21.49
CA GLN A 143 -9.60 11.21 21.09
C GLN A 143 -10.14 10.77 19.72
N HIS A 144 -11.43 11.00 19.52
CA HIS A 144 -12.13 10.79 18.26
C HIS A 144 -12.95 12.05 17.91
N THR A 145 -13.65 12.03 16.78
CA THR A 145 -14.51 13.14 16.32
C THR A 145 -15.86 12.65 15.84
N ASP A 146 -16.84 13.54 15.68
CA ASP A 146 -18.20 13.17 15.29
C ASP A 146 -18.45 13.21 13.76
N HIS A 147 -17.38 13.18 12.96
CA HIS A 147 -17.50 13.17 11.49
C HIS A 147 -18.09 11.84 10.98
N ASN A 148 -18.65 11.87 9.77
CA ASN A 148 -19.14 10.65 9.11
C ASN A 148 -17.98 9.70 8.77
N SER A 149 -18.23 8.39 8.83
CA SER A 149 -17.26 7.37 8.39
C SER A 149 -16.99 7.39 6.87
N ILE A 150 -17.82 8.09 6.11
CA ILE A 150 -17.64 8.31 4.67
C ILE A 150 -17.66 9.80 4.41
N LEU A 151 -16.58 10.31 3.83
CA LEU A 151 -16.42 11.71 3.44
C LEU A 151 -16.58 11.82 1.93
N ASN A 152 -17.67 12.46 1.50
CA ASN A 152 -17.90 12.77 0.10
C ASN A 152 -17.19 14.07 -0.27
N ARG A 153 -16.31 14.02 -1.28
CA ARG A 153 -15.50 15.17 -1.72
C ARG A 153 -15.48 15.27 -3.24
N HIS A 154 -15.50 16.50 -3.74
CA HIS A 154 -15.48 16.76 -5.17
C HIS A 154 -14.10 16.53 -5.76
N VAL A 155 -14.05 15.77 -6.86
CA VAL A 155 -12.83 15.40 -7.58
C VAL A 155 -13.02 15.74 -9.07
N PRO A 156 -12.05 16.40 -9.72
CA PRO A 156 -12.09 16.65 -11.15
C PRO A 156 -11.81 15.35 -11.90
N VAL A 157 -12.66 15.02 -12.89
CA VAL A 157 -12.56 13.74 -13.60
C VAL A 157 -12.53 13.93 -15.11
N ARG A 158 -11.93 12.96 -15.80
CA ARG A 158 -12.10 12.78 -17.24
C ARG A 158 -12.86 11.51 -17.54
N LYS A 159 -13.60 11.52 -18.65
CA LYS A 159 -14.27 10.33 -19.16
C LYS A 159 -13.36 9.64 -20.17
N VAL A 160 -13.11 8.35 -19.97
CA VAL A 160 -12.21 7.54 -20.81
C VAL A 160 -12.95 6.32 -21.32
N SER A 161 -12.94 6.11 -22.63
CA SER A 161 -13.49 4.90 -23.25
C SER A 161 -12.53 3.73 -23.09
N THR A 162 -12.96 2.69 -22.40
CA THR A 162 -12.23 1.42 -22.24
C THR A 162 -12.88 0.32 -23.08
N LYS A 163 -12.24 -0.84 -23.16
CA LYS A 163 -12.80 -2.04 -23.81
C LYS A 163 -14.14 -2.51 -23.18
N ASP A 164 -14.36 -2.19 -21.91
CA ASP A 164 -15.52 -2.62 -21.13
C ASP A 164 -16.59 -1.51 -21.02
N GLY A 165 -16.37 -0.37 -21.68
CA GLY A 165 -17.25 0.79 -21.66
C GLY A 165 -16.56 2.07 -21.19
N ASP A 166 -17.32 3.16 -21.13
CA ASP A 166 -16.80 4.42 -20.63
C ASP A 166 -16.69 4.40 -19.10
N VAL A 167 -15.58 4.92 -18.58
CA VAL A 167 -15.34 5.08 -17.14
C VAL A 167 -14.88 6.50 -16.83
N TYR A 168 -15.10 6.94 -15.59
CA TYR A 168 -14.49 8.17 -15.09
C TYR A 168 -13.13 7.86 -14.45
N VAL A 169 -12.18 8.76 -14.65
CA VAL A 169 -10.85 8.67 -14.05
C VAL A 169 -10.44 9.98 -13.39
N ALA A 170 -9.66 9.87 -12.32
CA ALA A 170 -8.98 10.99 -11.64
C ALA A 170 -7.49 10.68 -11.52
N THR A 171 -6.63 11.68 -11.35
CA THR A 171 -5.23 11.42 -11.00
C THR A 171 -5.11 11.04 -9.52
N VAL A 172 -4.07 10.30 -9.16
CA VAL A 172 -3.74 10.03 -7.75
C VAL A 172 -3.53 11.34 -6.98
N PHE A 173 -2.99 12.39 -7.61
CA PHE A 173 -2.84 13.71 -7.00
C PHE A 173 -4.18 14.33 -6.61
N ASP A 174 -5.16 14.37 -7.52
CA ASP A 174 -6.46 14.97 -7.23
C ASP A 174 -7.21 14.17 -6.15
N LEU A 175 -7.09 12.84 -6.17
CA LEU A 175 -7.59 11.99 -5.08
C LEU A 175 -6.86 12.25 -3.76
N MET A 176 -5.56 12.56 -3.78
CA MET A 176 -4.80 12.93 -2.58
C MET A 176 -5.24 14.30 -2.04
N MET A 177 -5.38 15.32 -2.89
CA MET A 177 -5.86 16.65 -2.50
C MET A 177 -7.23 16.55 -1.84
N ALA A 178 -8.17 15.82 -2.48
CA ALA A 178 -9.46 15.51 -1.91
C ALA A 178 -9.31 14.73 -0.60
N ASN A 179 -8.52 13.66 -0.52
CA ASN A 179 -8.33 12.90 0.73
C ASN A 179 -7.76 13.75 1.89
N TYR A 180 -6.95 14.77 1.61
CA TYR A 180 -6.44 15.70 2.63
C TYR A 180 -7.40 16.87 2.94
N GLY A 181 -8.56 16.94 2.28
CA GLY A 181 -9.55 18.00 2.51
C GLY A 181 -9.13 19.36 1.96
N VAL A 182 -8.23 19.38 0.96
CA VAL A 182 -7.77 20.61 0.30
C VAL A 182 -8.68 20.91 -0.88
N ASP A 183 -9.39 22.03 -0.84
CA ASP A 183 -10.21 22.47 -1.97
C ASP A 183 -9.34 23.00 -3.12
N GLN A 184 -9.54 22.44 -4.31
CA GLN A 184 -8.93 22.89 -5.57
C GLN A 184 -9.78 23.93 -6.31
N GLY A 185 -10.78 24.51 -5.65
CA GLY A 185 -11.77 25.43 -6.24
C GLY A 185 -13.03 24.73 -6.74
N LEU A 186 -13.27 23.50 -6.28
CA LEU A 186 -14.41 22.66 -6.66
C LEU A 186 -15.53 22.71 -5.62
N GLY A 187 -15.23 23.17 -4.40
CA GLY A 187 -16.17 23.27 -3.29
C GLY A 187 -16.59 21.91 -2.71
N GLY A 188 -17.67 21.93 -1.93
CA GLY A 188 -18.24 20.78 -1.23
C GLY A 188 -18.16 20.91 0.29
N ASP A 189 -18.92 20.07 1.00
CA ASP A 189 -19.12 20.22 2.45
C ASP A 189 -17.97 19.64 3.31
N ASN A 190 -17.14 18.76 2.75
CA ASN A 190 -16.06 18.06 3.48
C ASN A 190 -14.64 18.59 3.15
N VAL A 191 -14.52 19.83 2.68
CA VAL A 191 -13.24 20.48 2.38
C VAL A 191 -13.06 21.72 3.25
N ALA A 192 -11.80 22.04 3.57
CA ALA A 192 -11.49 23.16 4.44
C ALA A 192 -11.29 24.45 3.65
N THR A 193 -11.86 25.54 4.16
CA THR A 193 -11.60 26.92 3.69
C THR A 193 -10.47 27.58 4.48
N SER A 194 -10.21 27.11 5.70
CA SER A 194 -9.16 27.59 6.59
C SER A 194 -8.50 26.46 7.39
N PHE A 195 -7.33 26.72 7.97
CA PHE A 195 -6.71 25.76 8.91
C PHE A 195 -7.44 25.64 10.25
N ASP A 196 -8.36 26.57 10.54
CA ASP A 196 -9.17 26.59 11.75
C ASP A 196 -10.46 25.78 11.62
N ASP A 197 -10.80 25.36 10.40
CA ASP A 197 -11.98 24.54 10.13
C ASP A 197 -11.76 23.12 10.69
N ASP A 198 -12.72 22.62 11.47
CA ASP A 198 -12.71 21.24 11.95
C ASP A 198 -13.17 20.30 10.84
N ILE A 199 -12.29 20.07 9.87
CA ILE A 199 -12.47 19.14 8.76
C ILE A 199 -11.38 18.08 8.87
N PRO A 200 -11.67 16.79 8.61
CA PRO A 200 -10.69 15.73 8.73
C PRO A 200 -9.38 16.06 8.00
N TYR A 201 -8.30 15.99 8.77
CA TYR A 201 -6.91 16.28 8.40
C TYR A 201 -6.48 17.76 8.35
N THR A 202 -7.29 18.72 8.80
CA THR A 202 -6.81 20.09 9.05
C THR A 202 -5.98 20.19 10.34
N PRO A 203 -5.25 21.30 10.55
CA PRO A 203 -4.62 21.61 11.84
C PRO A 203 -5.62 21.69 13.01
N ALA A 204 -6.80 22.31 12.85
CA ALA A 204 -7.83 22.35 13.89
C ALA A 204 -8.35 20.96 14.27
N TRP A 205 -8.61 20.11 13.28
CA TRP A 205 -9.00 18.73 13.50
C TRP A 205 -7.91 17.95 14.25
N GLN A 206 -6.66 18.08 13.83
CA GLN A 206 -5.55 17.33 14.41
C GLN A 206 -5.28 17.74 15.87
N GLU A 207 -5.47 19.02 16.20
CA GLU A 207 -5.33 19.51 17.57
C GLU A 207 -6.27 18.77 18.54
N LYS A 208 -7.50 18.46 18.10
CA LYS A 208 -8.45 17.64 18.88
C LYS A 208 -7.96 16.20 19.05
N ILE A 209 -7.46 15.60 17.97
CA ILE A 209 -7.02 14.19 17.96
C ILE A 209 -5.76 13.97 18.80
N THR A 210 -4.77 14.85 18.70
CA THR A 210 -3.45 14.60 19.29
C THR A 210 -3.09 15.54 20.45
N GLY A 211 -3.89 16.58 20.72
CA GLY A 211 -3.60 17.61 21.72
C GLY A 211 -2.43 18.54 21.38
N VAL A 212 -1.82 18.41 20.20
CA VAL A 212 -0.72 19.30 19.78
C VAL A 212 -1.31 20.53 19.11
N SER A 213 -0.92 21.71 19.60
CA SER A 213 -1.40 23.00 19.10
C SER A 213 -1.26 23.14 17.58
N ARG A 214 -2.35 23.58 16.93
CA ARG A 214 -2.46 23.80 15.48
C ARG A 214 -1.40 24.77 14.97
N ASP A 215 -1.10 25.83 15.72
CA ASP A 215 -0.08 26.83 15.36
C ASP A 215 1.29 26.17 15.21
N LYS A 216 1.65 25.27 16.12
CA LYS A 216 2.92 24.54 16.05
C LYS A 216 2.96 23.62 14.83
N VAL A 217 1.86 22.94 14.52
CA VAL A 217 1.79 22.05 13.36
C VAL A 217 1.90 22.84 12.06
N ILE A 218 1.24 23.99 11.96
CA ILE A 218 1.33 24.90 10.81
C ILE A 218 2.77 25.42 10.66
N THR A 219 3.36 25.96 11.73
CA THR A 219 4.74 26.48 11.72
C THR A 219 5.73 25.40 11.28
N VAL A 220 5.69 24.21 11.90
CA VAL A 220 6.63 23.13 11.56
C VAL A 220 6.39 22.63 10.14
N ALA A 221 5.15 22.53 9.66
CA ALA A 221 4.88 22.13 8.27
C ALA A 221 5.48 23.11 7.26
N ARG A 222 5.31 24.42 7.49
CA ARG A 222 5.90 25.49 6.67
C ARG A 222 7.41 25.47 6.69
N GLU A 223 8.02 25.44 7.87
CA GLU A 223 9.48 25.39 8.03
C GLU A 223 10.09 24.12 7.43
N PHE A 224 9.38 22.99 7.53
CA PHE A 224 9.82 21.73 6.93
C PHE A 224 9.81 21.77 5.39
N ALA A 225 8.89 22.53 4.79
CA ALA A 225 8.78 22.71 3.35
C ALA A 225 9.66 23.86 2.81
N ASP A 226 9.96 24.89 3.60
CA ASP A 226 10.63 26.11 3.10
C ASP A 226 12.08 25.86 2.66
N LYS A 227 12.40 26.26 1.42
CA LYS A 227 13.78 26.39 0.85
C LYS A 227 14.71 25.19 1.03
N THR A 228 14.17 23.99 1.25
CA THR A 228 15.01 22.82 1.53
C THR A 228 15.54 22.16 0.25
N ARG A 229 14.89 22.37 -0.91
CA ARG A 229 15.18 21.63 -2.17
C ARG A 229 15.41 20.14 -1.90
N GLY A 230 14.54 19.56 -1.07
CA GLY A 230 14.57 18.16 -0.66
C GLY A 230 15.53 17.82 0.48
N LYS A 231 16.09 18.79 1.20
CA LYS A 231 17.00 18.57 2.34
C LYS A 231 16.31 18.56 3.70
N SER A 232 15.05 18.15 3.75
CA SER A 232 14.33 17.85 4.99
C SER A 232 14.30 16.34 5.21
N MET A 233 14.48 15.91 6.46
CA MET A 233 14.58 14.51 6.82
C MET A 233 13.70 14.22 8.03
N VAL A 234 13.07 13.04 8.03
CA VAL A 234 12.44 12.50 9.23
C VAL A 234 13.19 11.24 9.65
N ILE A 235 13.75 11.29 10.87
CA ILE A 235 14.36 10.15 11.54
C ILE A 235 13.28 9.48 12.40
N LEU A 236 13.04 8.20 12.16
CA LEU A 236 11.96 7.44 12.79
C LEU A 236 12.41 6.03 13.18
N GLY A 237 11.70 5.41 14.12
CA GLY A 237 12.03 4.07 14.59
C GLY A 237 10.83 3.34 15.19
N ALA A 238 11.10 2.41 16.10
CA ALA A 238 10.11 1.46 16.64
C ALA A 238 8.89 2.13 17.30
N ALA A 239 9.05 3.31 17.91
CA ALA A 239 7.97 4.01 18.62
C ALA A 239 6.75 4.33 17.73
N VAL A 240 6.97 4.48 16.42
CA VAL A 240 5.90 4.66 15.43
C VAL A 240 5.67 3.40 14.58
N ASN A 241 6.65 2.48 14.52
CA ASN A 241 6.55 1.26 13.72
C ASN A 241 5.86 0.08 14.43
N HIS A 242 5.79 0.11 15.77
CA HIS A 242 5.25 -1.00 16.56
C HIS A 242 3.78 -0.83 16.91
N TRP A 243 3.10 0.12 16.26
CA TRP A 243 1.64 0.24 16.29
C TRP A 243 1.01 -0.69 15.27
N TYR A 244 -0.22 -1.16 15.54
CA TYR A 244 -0.98 -1.96 14.59
C TYR A 244 -1.15 -1.23 13.24
N HIS A 245 -1.50 0.06 13.29
CA HIS A 245 -1.59 0.95 12.12
C HIS A 245 -0.28 1.70 11.81
N MET A 246 0.88 1.02 11.94
CA MET A 246 2.18 1.62 11.64
C MET A 246 2.27 2.16 10.20
N ASP A 247 1.56 1.53 9.28
CA ASP A 247 1.52 1.89 7.87
C ASP A 247 0.91 3.26 7.65
N MET A 248 -0.13 3.63 8.39
CA MET A 248 -0.73 4.96 8.34
C MET A 248 0.25 6.03 8.85
N ILE A 249 0.98 5.75 9.93
CA ILE A 249 1.98 6.68 10.47
C ILE A 249 3.13 6.84 9.46
N TYR A 250 3.61 5.74 8.90
CA TYR A 250 4.71 5.74 7.92
C TYR A 250 4.29 6.47 6.65
N ARG A 251 3.13 6.15 6.09
CA ARG A 251 2.60 6.81 4.88
C ARG A 251 2.35 8.29 5.12
N GLY A 252 1.90 8.70 6.31
CA GLY A 252 1.78 10.12 6.66
C GLY A 252 3.12 10.88 6.57
N ILE A 253 4.20 10.27 7.05
CA ILE A 253 5.57 10.83 6.99
C ILE A 253 6.12 10.75 5.56
N ILE A 254 5.97 9.61 4.88
CA ILE A 254 6.44 9.39 3.51
C ILE A 254 5.77 10.38 2.56
N ASN A 255 4.46 10.58 2.68
CA ASN A 255 3.72 11.57 1.89
C ASN A 255 4.28 12.98 2.08
N LEU A 256 4.50 13.41 3.33
CA LEU A 256 5.11 14.72 3.61
C LEU A 256 6.49 14.86 2.93
N LEU A 257 7.32 13.82 3.00
CA LEU A 257 8.64 13.81 2.35
C LEU A 257 8.56 13.82 0.82
N MET A 258 7.59 13.11 0.22
CA MET A 258 7.35 13.12 -1.23
C MET A 258 6.82 14.47 -1.70
N MET A 259 5.86 15.06 -0.97
CA MET A 259 5.31 16.40 -1.24
C MET A 259 6.40 17.48 -1.22
N CYS A 260 7.42 17.33 -0.36
CA CYS A 260 8.56 18.24 -0.28
C CYS A 260 9.77 17.79 -1.12
N GLY A 261 9.64 16.76 -1.97
CA GLY A 261 10.70 16.27 -2.84
C GLY A 261 11.98 15.84 -2.13
N CYS A 262 11.86 15.21 -0.95
CA CYS A 262 13.00 14.90 -0.08
C CYS A 262 13.62 13.51 -0.32
N ILE A 263 12.86 12.54 -0.83
CA ILE A 263 13.33 11.17 -1.01
C ILE A 263 14.33 11.13 -2.18
N GLY A 264 15.52 10.58 -1.93
CA GLY A 264 16.60 10.48 -2.93
C GLY A 264 17.56 11.67 -2.95
N LYS A 265 17.42 12.66 -2.05
CA LYS A 265 18.35 13.78 -1.91
C LYS A 265 19.26 13.60 -0.69
N SER A 266 20.55 13.88 -0.86
CA SER A 266 21.50 13.88 0.26
C SER A 266 21.12 14.95 1.28
N GLY A 267 21.03 14.55 2.55
CA GLY A 267 20.56 15.40 3.64
C GLY A 267 19.04 15.42 3.84
N GLY A 268 18.27 14.69 3.02
CA GLY A 268 16.83 14.57 3.17
C GLY A 268 16.30 13.14 3.07
N GLY A 269 14.99 12.99 3.29
CA GLY A 269 14.26 11.76 3.04
C GLY A 269 13.82 11.00 4.29
N TRP A 270 13.47 9.73 4.06
CA TRP A 270 12.94 8.81 5.07
C TRP A 270 14.08 8.01 5.70
N SER A 271 14.35 8.25 6.98
CA SER A 271 15.49 7.68 7.70
C SER A 271 15.01 6.76 8.82
N HIS A 272 14.55 5.59 8.42
CA HIS A 272 14.07 4.55 9.32
C HIS A 272 15.22 3.76 9.97
N TYR A 273 15.23 3.71 11.30
CA TYR A 273 16.18 2.95 12.08
C TYR A 273 15.47 2.07 13.11
N VAL A 274 15.69 0.76 13.00
CA VAL A 274 15.18 -0.28 13.92
C VAL A 274 16.33 -1.22 14.30
N GLY A 275 16.23 -2.51 13.99
CA GLY A 275 17.33 -3.45 14.09
C GLY A 275 18.36 -3.31 12.96
N GLN A 276 19.44 -4.06 13.08
CA GLN A 276 20.55 -4.08 12.13
C GLN A 276 20.23 -4.99 10.92
N GLU A 277 19.30 -4.57 10.06
CA GLU A 277 18.82 -5.37 8.92
C GLU A 277 19.78 -5.37 7.71
N LYS A 278 20.51 -4.27 7.50
CA LYS A 278 21.32 -4.05 6.30
C LYS A 278 22.63 -4.85 6.30
N LEU A 279 22.55 -6.14 5.97
CA LEU A 279 23.70 -6.97 5.64
C LEU A 279 24.22 -6.56 4.24
N ARG A 280 25.26 -5.71 4.23
CA ARG A 280 25.77 -5.09 2.99
C ARG A 280 26.15 -6.09 1.89
N PRO A 281 26.93 -7.17 2.12
CA PRO A 281 27.28 -8.14 1.08
C PRO A 281 26.16 -9.18 0.84
N GLN A 282 24.92 -8.71 0.61
CA GLN A 282 23.71 -9.54 0.56
C GLN A 282 23.84 -10.74 -0.39
N THR A 283 24.25 -10.52 -1.64
CA THR A 283 24.29 -11.56 -2.69
C THR A 283 25.45 -12.55 -2.52
N GLY A 284 26.48 -12.20 -1.73
CA GLY A 284 27.54 -13.13 -1.34
C GLY A 284 27.14 -13.99 -0.14
N TRP A 285 26.38 -13.42 0.80
CA TRP A 285 25.94 -14.12 2.01
C TRP A 285 24.76 -15.07 1.76
N GLN A 286 23.78 -14.68 0.94
CA GLN A 286 22.58 -15.48 0.66
C GLN A 286 22.87 -16.93 0.20
N PRO A 287 23.74 -17.19 -0.79
CA PRO A 287 24.03 -18.56 -1.20
C PRO A 287 24.65 -19.40 -0.09
N LEU A 288 25.57 -18.81 0.69
CA LEU A 288 26.19 -19.46 1.85
C LEU A 288 25.16 -19.81 2.93
N ALA A 289 24.30 -18.85 3.29
CA ALA A 289 23.37 -19.00 4.41
C ALA A 289 22.26 -20.02 4.13
N PHE A 290 21.82 -20.13 2.87
CA PHE A 290 20.67 -20.95 2.49
C PHE A 290 21.02 -22.12 1.57
N GLY A 291 22.32 -22.41 1.39
CA GLY A 291 22.82 -23.51 0.56
C GLY A 291 22.44 -23.39 -0.92
N LEU A 292 22.31 -22.16 -1.45
CA LEU A 292 21.83 -21.92 -2.82
C LEU A 292 22.87 -22.27 -3.90
N ASP A 293 24.10 -22.50 -3.49
CA ASP A 293 25.18 -23.07 -4.27
C ASP A 293 25.01 -24.58 -4.50
N TRP A 294 24.22 -25.27 -3.66
CA TRP A 294 23.91 -26.70 -3.80
C TRP A 294 22.48 -26.96 -4.27
N HIS A 295 21.48 -26.28 -3.71
CA HIS A 295 20.06 -26.53 -4.00
C HIS A 295 19.24 -25.24 -3.99
N ARG A 296 18.23 -25.16 -4.87
CA ARG A 296 17.32 -24.00 -4.96
C ARG A 296 15.88 -24.47 -5.22
N PRO A 297 14.85 -23.83 -4.65
CA PRO A 297 14.88 -22.79 -3.60
C PRO A 297 15.01 -23.36 -2.17
N PRO A 298 15.37 -22.53 -1.16
CA PRO A 298 15.25 -22.90 0.25
C PRO A 298 13.79 -22.76 0.73
N ARG A 299 13.51 -23.14 1.98
CA ARG A 299 12.20 -22.92 2.63
C ARG A 299 12.25 -21.73 3.57
N HIS A 300 11.99 -20.54 3.04
CA HIS A 300 11.76 -19.35 3.87
C HIS A 300 10.33 -19.34 4.42
N MET A 301 10.15 -18.76 5.61
CA MET A 301 8.86 -18.59 6.28
C MET A 301 8.81 -17.24 6.99
N ASN A 302 7.66 -16.55 6.94
CA ASN A 302 7.43 -15.33 7.70
C ASN A 302 6.98 -15.69 9.15
N SER A 303 7.80 -15.32 10.13
CA SER A 303 7.64 -15.84 11.50
C SER A 303 6.37 -15.38 12.22
N THR A 304 5.81 -14.20 11.87
CA THR A 304 4.56 -13.72 12.50
C THR A 304 3.43 -14.73 12.29
N SER A 305 3.15 -15.12 11.04
CA SER A 305 2.11 -16.12 10.74
C SER A 305 2.47 -17.49 11.31
N PHE A 306 3.74 -17.87 11.26
CA PHE A 306 4.21 -19.14 11.84
C PHE A 306 3.89 -19.25 13.33
N PHE A 307 4.25 -18.25 14.13
CA PHE A 307 3.98 -18.29 15.58
C PHE A 307 2.53 -18.03 15.91
N TYR A 308 1.84 -17.14 15.19
CA TYR A 308 0.41 -16.92 15.38
C TYR A 308 -0.38 -18.23 15.24
N ASN A 309 0.01 -19.05 14.26
CA ASN A 309 -0.52 -20.39 14.05
C ASN A 309 -0.05 -21.38 15.13
N HIS A 310 1.26 -21.67 15.22
CA HIS A 310 1.80 -22.80 15.98
C HIS A 310 1.94 -22.57 17.49
N SER A 311 1.78 -21.34 17.96
CA SER A 311 1.59 -21.06 19.39
C SER A 311 0.11 -20.86 19.74
N ASN A 312 -0.81 -21.15 18.81
CA ASN A 312 -2.25 -21.12 19.04
C ASN A 312 -2.79 -19.76 19.51
N GLN A 313 -2.08 -18.66 19.24
CA GLN A 313 -2.52 -17.30 19.59
C GLN A 313 -3.81 -16.92 18.86
N TRP A 314 -3.99 -17.42 17.64
CA TRP A 314 -5.21 -17.22 16.84
C TRP A 314 -6.50 -17.69 17.56
N ARG A 315 -6.41 -18.67 18.47
CA ARG A 315 -7.56 -19.17 19.24
C ARG A 315 -8.09 -18.16 20.25
N TYR A 316 -7.31 -17.11 20.54
CA TYR A 316 -7.61 -16.06 21.50
C TYR A 316 -7.74 -14.70 20.81
N GLU A 317 -7.89 -14.69 19.48
CA GLU A 317 -8.05 -13.47 18.72
C GLU A 317 -9.29 -12.70 19.17
N LYS A 318 -9.15 -11.40 19.29
CA LYS A 318 -10.24 -10.49 19.67
C LYS A 318 -10.57 -9.48 18.58
N LEU A 319 -9.66 -9.27 17.64
CA LEU A 319 -9.88 -8.36 16.55
C LEU A 319 -10.63 -9.07 15.42
N ASP A 320 -11.87 -8.67 15.18
CA ASP A 320 -12.64 -9.16 14.03
C ASP A 320 -12.21 -8.44 12.74
N VAL A 321 -12.25 -9.16 11.61
CA VAL A 321 -11.94 -8.58 10.28
C VAL A 321 -12.82 -7.36 9.98
N LYS A 322 -14.11 -7.40 10.36
CA LYS A 322 -15.08 -6.32 10.14
C LYS A 322 -14.66 -4.98 10.77
N GLU A 323 -13.90 -5.01 11.86
CA GLU A 323 -13.50 -3.79 12.59
C GLU A 323 -12.47 -2.97 11.82
N ILE A 324 -11.71 -3.61 10.93
CA ILE A 324 -10.64 -2.98 10.15
C ILE A 324 -11.00 -2.82 8.66
N LEU A 325 -12.21 -3.19 8.27
CA LEU A 325 -12.68 -3.03 6.89
C LEU A 325 -13.11 -1.59 6.61
N SER A 326 -12.86 -1.15 5.37
CA SER A 326 -13.40 0.12 4.88
C SER A 326 -14.93 0.12 4.96
N PRO A 327 -15.57 1.22 5.39
CA PRO A 327 -17.02 1.37 5.28
C PRO A 327 -17.52 1.35 3.82
N LEU A 328 -16.61 1.51 2.86
CA LEU A 328 -16.89 1.39 1.42
C LEU A 328 -16.73 -0.05 0.90
N ALA A 329 -16.23 -0.98 1.71
CA ALA A 329 -16.07 -2.38 1.32
C ALA A 329 -17.42 -3.12 1.34
N ASP A 330 -17.47 -4.25 0.64
CA ASP A 330 -18.55 -5.21 0.76
C ASP A 330 -18.30 -6.07 2.01
N GLN A 331 -18.94 -5.69 3.12
CA GLN A 331 -18.72 -6.29 4.45
C GLN A 331 -19.17 -7.75 4.50
N GLU A 332 -20.26 -8.10 3.81
CA GLU A 332 -20.84 -9.46 3.80
C GLU A 332 -19.85 -10.50 3.28
N LYS A 333 -18.99 -10.13 2.32
CA LYS A 333 -17.93 -11.01 1.79
C LYS A 333 -16.90 -11.43 2.84
N TRP A 334 -16.82 -10.72 3.96
CA TRP A 334 -15.79 -10.93 4.97
C TRP A 334 -16.32 -11.49 6.30
N GLU A 335 -17.64 -11.56 6.50
CA GLU A 335 -18.27 -11.96 7.77
C GLU A 335 -17.84 -13.34 8.29
N LYS A 336 -17.52 -14.26 7.37
CA LYS A 336 -17.16 -15.65 7.70
C LYS A 336 -15.67 -15.89 7.84
N TYR A 337 -14.84 -14.85 7.73
CA TYR A 337 -13.39 -14.97 7.77
C TYR A 337 -12.82 -14.41 9.06
N SER A 338 -11.99 -15.20 9.72
CA SER A 338 -11.07 -14.75 10.76
C SER A 338 -9.74 -14.27 10.18
N LEU A 339 -8.88 -13.66 11.00
CA LEU A 339 -7.55 -13.24 10.58
C LEU A 339 -6.67 -14.42 10.14
N ILE A 340 -6.80 -15.59 10.79
CA ILE A 340 -6.07 -16.80 10.37
C ILE A 340 -6.58 -17.33 9.02
N ASP A 341 -7.89 -17.25 8.74
CA ASP A 341 -8.44 -17.67 7.45
C ASP A 341 -7.90 -16.81 6.30
N CYS A 342 -7.72 -15.51 6.53
CA CYS A 342 -7.07 -14.61 5.58
C CYS A 342 -5.61 -15.05 5.31
N ASN A 343 -4.88 -15.53 6.33
CA ASN A 343 -3.54 -16.06 6.16
C ASN A 343 -3.53 -17.36 5.35
N VAL A 344 -4.41 -18.32 5.67
CA VAL A 344 -4.55 -19.60 4.93
C VAL A 344 -4.87 -19.34 3.46
N ARG A 345 -5.80 -18.42 3.16
CA ARG A 345 -6.10 -18.02 1.78
C ARG A 345 -4.87 -17.44 1.07
N SER A 346 -4.11 -16.59 1.75
CA SER A 346 -2.89 -15.99 1.22
C SER A 346 -1.82 -17.05 0.91
N GLU A 347 -1.68 -18.05 1.76
CA GLU A 347 -0.77 -19.19 1.54
C GLU A 347 -1.17 -20.01 0.31
N ARG A 348 -2.44 -20.38 0.18
CA ARG A 348 -2.95 -21.19 -0.96
C ARG A 348 -2.88 -20.45 -2.28
N MET A 349 -2.94 -19.13 -2.27
CA MET A 349 -2.78 -18.26 -3.45
C MET A 349 -1.31 -17.98 -3.80
N GLY A 350 -0.35 -18.48 -3.02
CA GLY A 350 1.08 -18.25 -3.22
C GLY A 350 1.54 -16.83 -2.85
N TRP A 351 0.75 -16.10 -2.07
CA TRP A 351 1.11 -14.75 -1.58
C TRP A 351 2.05 -14.82 -0.37
N LEU A 352 1.86 -15.81 0.51
CA LEU A 352 2.70 -16.05 1.68
C LEU A 352 3.26 -17.48 1.64
N PRO A 353 4.44 -17.72 2.24
CA PRO A 353 4.96 -19.08 2.42
C PRO A 353 4.21 -19.84 3.52
N SER A 354 4.33 -21.17 3.51
CA SER A 354 3.78 -22.08 4.52
C SER A 354 4.88 -22.91 5.20
N ALA A 355 4.76 -23.16 6.50
CA ALA A 355 5.63 -24.09 7.21
C ALA A 355 4.92 -24.70 8.44
N PRO A 356 4.71 -26.03 8.50
CA PRO A 356 4.86 -27.01 7.41
C PRO A 356 4.02 -26.65 6.17
N GLN A 357 4.40 -27.18 5.00
CA GLN A 357 3.76 -26.80 3.73
C GLN A 357 2.51 -27.63 3.42
N LEU A 358 2.64 -28.96 3.48
CA LEU A 358 1.63 -29.93 3.07
C LEU A 358 1.46 -30.94 4.21
N GLN A 359 0.24 -31.46 4.38
CA GLN A 359 -0.07 -32.44 5.44
C GLN A 359 0.67 -33.78 5.30
N GLU A 360 1.19 -34.07 4.10
CA GLU A 360 1.97 -35.26 3.81
C GLU A 360 3.46 -34.95 3.69
N ASN A 361 4.28 -35.95 4.00
CA ASN A 361 5.72 -35.83 3.86
C ASN A 361 6.10 -35.54 2.39
N PRO A 362 6.69 -34.37 2.07
CA PRO A 362 6.98 -33.98 0.68
C PRO A 362 7.99 -34.90 -0.02
N LEU A 363 8.80 -35.64 0.74
CA LEU A 363 9.71 -36.65 0.19
C LEU A 363 8.97 -37.90 -0.29
N GLU A 364 7.86 -38.25 0.37
CA GLU A 364 7.05 -39.41 -0.02
C GLU A 364 6.15 -39.08 -1.21
N LEU A 365 5.60 -37.87 -1.25
CA LEU A 365 4.83 -37.37 -2.40
C LEU A 365 5.61 -37.50 -3.72
N SER A 366 6.92 -37.26 -3.69
CA SER A 366 7.78 -37.40 -4.87
C SER A 366 7.92 -38.85 -5.33
N LYS A 367 7.88 -39.83 -4.41
CA LYS A 367 7.90 -41.26 -4.76
C LYS A 367 6.55 -41.71 -5.30
N GLN A 368 5.46 -41.26 -4.69
CA GLN A 368 4.10 -41.56 -5.15
C GLN A 368 3.86 -41.02 -6.55
N ALA A 369 4.28 -39.78 -6.84
CA ALA A 369 4.18 -39.19 -8.18
C ALA A 369 4.90 -40.06 -9.23
N LYS A 370 6.11 -40.53 -8.91
CA LYS A 370 6.87 -41.44 -9.78
C LYS A 370 6.16 -42.77 -10.00
N GLN A 371 5.52 -43.35 -8.98
CA GLN A 371 4.73 -44.58 -9.10
C GLN A 371 3.47 -44.38 -9.95
N ALA A 372 2.85 -43.20 -9.87
CA ALA A 372 1.71 -42.80 -10.68
C ALA A 372 2.09 -42.42 -12.13
N GLY A 373 3.40 -42.38 -12.45
CA GLY A 373 3.87 -41.98 -13.78
C GLY A 373 3.66 -40.48 -14.10
N GLN A 374 3.50 -39.63 -13.08
CA GLN A 374 3.30 -38.18 -13.21
C GLN A 374 4.55 -37.42 -12.74
N SER A 375 4.70 -36.16 -13.18
CA SER A 375 5.68 -35.26 -12.54
C SER A 375 5.23 -34.90 -11.11
N SER A 376 6.16 -34.59 -10.20
CA SER A 376 5.79 -34.18 -8.84
C SER A 376 4.88 -32.94 -8.80
N ALA A 377 5.05 -32.02 -9.76
CA ALA A 377 4.25 -30.81 -9.84
C ALA A 377 2.80 -31.12 -10.22
N GLU A 378 2.58 -31.91 -11.28
CA GLU A 378 1.25 -32.33 -11.72
C GLU A 378 0.55 -33.15 -10.63
N TYR A 379 1.25 -34.14 -10.06
CA TYR A 379 0.70 -35.00 -9.01
C TYR A 379 0.22 -34.19 -7.79
N VAL A 380 1.01 -33.20 -7.33
CA VAL A 380 0.62 -32.34 -6.21
C VAL A 380 -0.55 -31.43 -6.60
N VAL A 381 -0.52 -30.80 -7.78
CA VAL A 381 -1.61 -29.91 -8.23
C VAL A 381 -2.93 -30.68 -8.40
N ASP A 382 -2.89 -31.87 -8.99
CA ASP A 382 -4.07 -32.71 -9.17
C ASP A 382 -4.66 -33.10 -7.81
N ARG A 383 -3.82 -33.50 -6.86
CA ARG A 383 -4.25 -33.88 -5.51
C ARG A 383 -4.79 -32.71 -4.68
N LEU A 384 -4.22 -31.52 -4.84
CA LEU A 384 -4.75 -30.29 -4.23
C LEU A 384 -6.11 -29.91 -4.83
N LYS A 385 -6.30 -30.09 -6.14
CA LYS A 385 -7.57 -29.77 -6.83
C LYS A 385 -8.69 -30.78 -6.56
N ASN A 386 -8.34 -32.05 -6.37
CA ASN A 386 -9.30 -33.12 -6.10
C ASN A 386 -9.51 -33.39 -4.60
N ASP A 387 -8.97 -32.53 -3.74
CA ASP A 387 -9.16 -32.55 -2.29
C ASP A 387 -8.60 -33.81 -1.60
N SER A 388 -7.59 -34.46 -2.20
CA SER A 388 -6.90 -35.61 -1.60
C SER A 388 -5.56 -35.27 -0.96
N LEU A 389 -5.09 -34.03 -1.11
CA LEU A 389 -3.91 -33.46 -0.44
C LEU A 389 -4.28 -32.05 0.01
N HIS A 390 -3.85 -31.66 1.21
CA HIS A 390 -4.16 -30.37 1.81
C HIS A 390 -2.90 -29.62 2.24
N PHE A 391 -3.02 -28.31 2.36
CA PHE A 391 -2.01 -27.50 3.04
C PHE A 391 -2.04 -27.76 4.55
N SER A 392 -0.88 -27.75 5.21
CA SER A 392 -0.83 -27.97 6.67
C SER A 392 -1.51 -26.87 7.47
N CYS A 393 -1.59 -25.65 6.93
CA CYS A 393 -2.26 -24.52 7.59
C CYS A 393 -3.78 -24.63 7.63
N GLU A 394 -4.39 -25.55 6.87
CA GLU A 394 -5.85 -25.80 6.91
C GLU A 394 -6.28 -26.54 8.18
N ASP A 395 -5.36 -27.26 8.85
CA ASP A 395 -5.61 -27.94 10.12
C ASP A 395 -4.32 -27.92 10.99
N PRO A 396 -4.02 -26.80 11.66
CA PRO A 396 -2.75 -26.65 12.38
C PRO A 396 -2.64 -27.49 13.65
N ASP A 397 -3.77 -27.93 14.24
CA ASP A 397 -3.80 -28.77 15.44
C ASP A 397 -3.64 -30.28 15.11
N GLU A 398 -3.78 -30.67 13.85
CA GLU A 398 -3.48 -32.03 13.41
C GLU A 398 -2.01 -32.40 13.76
N PRO A 399 -1.76 -33.52 14.44
CA PRO A 399 -0.41 -33.88 14.91
C PRO A 399 0.68 -33.95 13.83
N ARG A 400 0.31 -34.08 12.55
CA ARG A 400 1.26 -34.04 11.42
C ARG A 400 1.71 -32.62 11.05
N ASN A 401 0.96 -31.59 11.42
CA ASN A 401 1.06 -30.22 10.88
C ASN A 401 1.82 -29.23 11.76
N PHE A 402 2.36 -29.64 12.90
CA PHE A 402 3.12 -28.75 13.78
C PHE A 402 4.65 -28.99 13.73
N PRO A 403 5.48 -27.95 13.93
CA PRO A 403 6.93 -28.07 13.95
C PRO A 403 7.41 -28.89 15.17
N ARG A 404 8.26 -29.90 14.94
CA ARG A 404 8.75 -30.80 16.02
C ARG A 404 10.14 -30.49 16.54
N ASN A 405 10.96 -29.83 15.73
CA ASN A 405 12.34 -29.49 16.09
C ASN A 405 12.54 -28.01 15.79
N LEU A 406 12.94 -27.25 16.81
CA LEU A 406 13.24 -25.84 16.70
C LEU A 406 14.66 -25.59 17.21
N PHE A 407 15.50 -25.02 16.34
CA PHE A 407 16.84 -24.58 16.72
C PHE A 407 16.80 -23.09 17.05
N ILE A 408 17.29 -22.72 18.24
CA ILE A 408 17.35 -21.32 18.69
C ILE A 408 18.81 -20.96 18.91
N TRP A 409 19.33 -20.04 18.11
CA TRP A 409 20.67 -19.48 18.26
C TRP A 409 20.67 -18.01 17.89
N ARG A 410 21.52 -17.21 18.53
CA ARG A 410 21.59 -15.74 18.35
C ARG A 410 20.23 -15.04 18.51
N SER A 411 19.34 -15.65 19.29
CA SER A 411 17.98 -15.22 19.56
C SER A 411 17.62 -15.59 20.99
N ASN A 412 16.85 -14.72 21.65
CA ASN A 412 16.23 -15.01 22.95
C ASN A 412 14.70 -14.95 22.79
N ILE A 413 14.14 -15.80 21.92
CA ILE A 413 12.72 -15.72 21.56
C ILE A 413 11.81 -15.88 22.77
N LEU A 414 12.15 -16.77 23.69
CA LEU A 414 11.36 -17.02 24.90
C LEU A 414 11.53 -15.93 25.98
N GLY A 415 12.48 -15.00 25.85
CA GLY A 415 12.71 -13.95 26.84
C GLY A 415 12.74 -12.52 26.28
N SER A 416 12.44 -12.33 24.99
CA SER A 416 12.54 -11.03 24.35
C SER A 416 11.56 -10.85 23.19
N SER A 417 11.73 -11.61 22.09
CA SER A 417 10.99 -11.32 20.85
C SER A 417 9.65 -12.06 20.73
N GLY A 418 9.40 -13.10 21.54
CA GLY A 418 8.16 -13.86 21.56
C GLY A 418 7.02 -13.07 22.18
N LYS A 419 6.13 -12.54 21.33
CA LYS A 419 4.86 -11.96 21.76
C LYS A 419 3.92 -13.12 22.12
N GLY A 420 3.15 -12.95 23.19
CA GLY A 420 2.33 -14.04 23.71
C GLY A 420 3.16 -15.14 24.37
N HIS A 421 4.08 -14.75 25.27
CA HIS A 421 5.05 -15.66 25.91
C HIS A 421 4.39 -16.94 26.46
N GLU A 422 3.31 -16.80 27.23
CA GLU A 422 2.61 -17.93 27.85
C GLU A 422 2.10 -18.94 26.81
N TYR A 423 1.58 -18.48 25.67
CA TYR A 423 1.10 -19.36 24.59
C TYR A 423 2.22 -20.15 23.91
N THR A 424 3.45 -19.65 23.95
CA THR A 424 4.62 -20.31 23.36
C THR A 424 5.24 -21.35 24.31
N CYS A 425 4.97 -21.23 25.61
CA CYS A 425 5.59 -22.02 26.67
C CYS A 425 4.63 -22.97 27.39
N SER A 426 3.32 -22.88 27.16
CA SER A 426 2.31 -23.76 27.76
C SER A 426 2.30 -25.14 27.11
N GLU A 427 2.31 -26.20 27.94
CA GLU A 427 2.15 -27.61 27.53
C GLU A 427 0.79 -27.92 26.89
#